data_AF-A0A6G6K3D3-F1
#
_entry.id   AF-A0A6G6K3D3-F1
#
_cell.length_a   1.000
_cell.length_b   1.000
_cell.length_c   1.000
_cell.angle_alpha   90.00
_cell.angle_beta   90.00
_cell.angle_gamma   90.00
#
_symmetry.space_group_name_H-M   'P 1'
#
loop_
_entity.id
_entity.type
_entity.pdbx_description
1 polymer ?
#
loop_
_entity_poly.entity_id
_entity_poly.type
_entity_poly.pdbx_seq_one_letter_code
_entity_poly.pdbx_strand_id
1 'polypeptide(L)'
;MSRRTKLIIAALFLVLLAVPAAYVALTWHPAFPLRFHLESIDSEPLEEDPRYRGLRVRVENTSPIPVHICGGMLYTNFGIPVFGGPEGLLLPLEFRDGIPSRNPDEPVIVPAHGELHIRGALGAKLTQIPQGGEISVQCTWETATRAGAGRAVNWIRYSCPQWETGRLPMIEPLRTTVPLETKGHAPAPPQEPSAP
;
A
#
# COMPACT_ATOMS: atom_id res chain seq x y z
N MET A 1 -35.44 -36.95 11.66
CA MET A 1 -35.44 -35.47 11.63
C MET A 1 -36.03 -34.97 10.32
N SER A 2 -36.91 -33.96 10.37
CA SER A 2 -37.48 -33.33 9.17
C SER A 2 -36.38 -32.68 8.32
N ARG A 3 -36.54 -32.70 6.98
CA ARG A 3 -35.65 -31.99 6.05
C ARG A 3 -35.52 -30.50 6.41
N ARG A 4 -36.58 -29.91 6.96
CA ARG A 4 -36.63 -28.51 7.42
C ARG A 4 -35.67 -28.23 8.57
N THR A 5 -35.63 -29.11 9.59
CA THR A 5 -34.74 -28.96 10.75
C THR A 5 -33.27 -29.01 10.35
N LYS A 6 -32.91 -29.90 9.41
CA LYS A 6 -31.53 -29.99 8.90
C LYS A 6 -31.09 -28.70 8.21
N LEU A 7 -31.96 -28.09 7.40
CA LEU A 7 -31.65 -26.82 6.73
C LEU A 7 -31.48 -25.67 7.72
N ILE A 8 -32.34 -25.58 8.74
CA ILE A 8 -32.22 -24.55 9.78
C ILE A 8 -30.90 -24.68 10.53
N ILE A 9 -30.54 -25.90 10.92
CA ILE A 9 -29.26 -26.17 11.61
C ILE A 9 -28.07 -25.81 10.70
N ALA A 10 -28.11 -26.20 9.42
CA ALA A 10 -27.04 -25.87 8.48
C ALA A 10 -26.89 -24.35 8.28
N ALA A 11 -28.00 -23.62 8.14
CA ALA A 11 -27.98 -22.16 8.03
C ALA A 11 -27.40 -21.51 9.29
N LEU A 12 -27.78 -21.99 10.49
CA LEU A 12 -27.24 -21.50 11.76
C LEU A 12 -25.73 -21.71 11.83
N PHE A 13 -25.23 -22.89 11.46
CA PHE A 13 -23.79 -23.18 11.44
C PHE A 13 -23.04 -22.31 10.43
N LEU A 14 -23.60 -22.07 9.25
CA LEU A 14 -22.98 -21.19 8.26
C LEU A 14 -22.86 -19.75 8.77
N VAL A 15 -23.91 -19.23 9.40
CA VAL A 15 -23.88 -17.89 10.03
C VAL A 15 -22.84 -17.85 11.15
N LEU A 16 -22.82 -18.87 12.00
CA LEU A 16 -21.87 -18.95 13.11
C LEU A 16 -20.42 -19.04 12.64
N LEU A 17 -20.17 -19.69 11.49
CA LEU A 17 -18.84 -19.81 10.87
C LEU A 17 -18.43 -18.55 10.09
N ALA A 18 -19.39 -17.83 9.52
CA ALA A 18 -19.12 -16.60 8.79
C ALA A 18 -18.52 -15.51 9.70
N VAL A 19 -18.93 -15.44 10.97
CA VAL A 19 -18.42 -14.47 11.96
C VAL A 19 -16.91 -14.62 12.20
N PRO A 20 -16.36 -15.79 12.62
CA PRO A 20 -14.93 -15.95 12.83
C PRO A 20 -14.15 -15.87 11.52
N ALA A 21 -14.69 -16.36 10.40
CA ALA A 21 -14.03 -16.24 9.10
C ALA A 21 -13.88 -14.76 8.68
N ALA A 22 -14.92 -13.95 8.85
CA ALA A 22 -14.87 -12.51 8.63
C ALA A 22 -13.90 -11.85 9.59
N TYR A 23 -13.95 -12.19 10.89
CA TYR A 23 -13.02 -11.65 11.88
C TYR A 23 -11.56 -11.90 11.48
N VAL A 24 -11.20 -13.15 11.13
CA VAL A 24 -9.87 -13.51 10.65
C VAL A 24 -9.51 -12.73 9.39
N ALA A 25 -10.39 -12.67 8.38
CA ALA A 25 -10.11 -11.92 7.15
C ALA A 25 -9.88 -10.41 7.39
N LEU A 26 -10.57 -9.82 8.37
CA LEU A 26 -10.48 -8.40 8.70
C LEU A 26 -9.25 -8.05 9.57
N THR A 27 -8.88 -8.96 10.47
CA THR A 27 -7.81 -8.76 11.45
C THR A 27 -6.47 -9.37 11.04
N TRP A 28 -6.45 -10.21 10.01
CA TRP A 28 -5.21 -10.76 9.47
C TRP A 28 -4.33 -9.64 8.93
N HIS A 29 -3.13 -9.52 9.48
CA HIS A 29 -2.09 -8.60 9.04
C HIS A 29 -0.91 -9.40 8.50
N PRO A 30 -0.78 -9.58 7.16
CA PRO A 30 0.35 -10.30 6.62
C PRO A 30 1.63 -9.48 6.84
N ALA A 31 2.75 -10.17 7.05
CA ALA A 31 4.05 -9.53 7.06
C ALA A 31 4.26 -8.75 5.75
N PHE A 32 4.87 -7.56 5.83
CA PHE A 32 5.05 -6.66 4.70
C PHE A 32 5.91 -7.32 3.60
N PRO A 33 5.35 -7.63 2.42
CA PRO A 33 6.05 -8.47 1.44
C PRO A 33 6.76 -7.68 0.34
N LEU A 34 6.64 -6.35 0.33
CA LEU A 34 7.18 -5.50 -0.72
C LEU A 34 8.62 -5.07 -0.41
N ARG A 35 9.47 -5.04 -1.42
CA ARG A 35 10.80 -4.43 -1.38
C ARG A 35 10.88 -3.32 -2.40
N PHE A 36 11.50 -2.20 -2.01
CA PHE A 36 11.62 -1.02 -2.85
C PHE A 36 13.09 -0.80 -3.15
N HIS A 37 13.46 -0.81 -4.42
CA HIS A 37 14.83 -0.61 -4.88
C HIS A 37 14.89 0.66 -5.73
N LEU A 38 15.72 1.62 -5.35
CA LEU A 38 16.00 2.79 -6.15
C LEU A 38 16.89 2.39 -7.34
N GLU A 39 16.38 2.61 -8.56
CA GLU A 39 17.12 2.32 -9.79
C GLU A 39 17.86 3.54 -10.33
N SER A 40 17.16 4.66 -10.41
CA SER A 40 17.71 5.91 -10.95
C SER A 40 16.97 7.12 -10.41
N ILE A 41 17.69 8.25 -10.35
CA ILE A 41 17.12 9.58 -10.16
C ILE A 41 17.44 10.35 -11.44
N ASP A 42 16.40 10.94 -12.03
CA ASP A 42 16.55 11.73 -13.24
C ASP A 42 17.38 12.98 -12.92
N SER A 43 18.39 13.25 -13.74
CA SER A 43 19.26 14.41 -13.55
C SER A 43 18.54 15.72 -13.85
N GLU A 44 17.57 15.67 -14.77
CA GLU A 44 16.76 16.81 -15.16
C GLU A 44 15.56 17.00 -14.23
N PRO A 45 15.11 18.25 -14.01
CA PRO A 45 13.92 18.50 -13.21
C PRO A 45 12.70 17.98 -13.96
N LEU A 46 11.61 17.70 -13.24
CA LEU A 46 10.33 17.51 -13.90
C LEU A 46 9.93 18.82 -14.61
N GLU A 47 9.45 18.72 -15.84
CA GLU A 47 9.04 19.89 -16.65
C GLU A 47 7.91 20.69 -15.97
N GLU A 48 7.01 19.98 -15.30
CA GLU A 48 5.85 20.54 -14.60
C GLU A 48 6.22 21.28 -13.31
N ASP A 49 7.24 20.81 -12.58
CA ASP A 49 7.70 21.44 -11.34
C ASP A 49 9.21 21.23 -11.15
N PRO A 50 10.04 22.26 -11.38
CA PRO A 50 11.49 22.15 -11.30
C PRO A 50 12.01 21.90 -9.87
N ARG A 51 11.14 21.99 -8.86
CA ARG A 51 11.47 21.62 -7.48
C ARG A 51 11.50 20.12 -7.28
N TYR A 52 11.03 19.33 -8.24
CA TYR A 52 11.04 17.88 -8.16
C TYR A 52 11.92 17.28 -9.26
N ARG A 53 12.51 16.13 -8.95
CA ARG A 53 13.25 15.28 -9.89
C ARG A 53 12.53 13.95 -10.00
N GLY A 54 12.47 13.43 -11.22
CA GLY A 54 11.93 12.09 -11.44
C GLY A 54 12.80 11.04 -10.75
N LEU A 55 12.19 9.97 -10.27
CA LEU A 55 12.89 8.81 -9.75
C LEU A 55 12.24 7.55 -10.27
N ARG A 56 13.03 6.50 -10.44
CA ARG A 56 12.57 5.16 -10.82
C ARG A 56 12.84 4.19 -9.69
N VAL A 57 11.78 3.54 -9.21
CA VAL A 57 11.84 2.54 -8.15
C VAL A 57 11.30 1.23 -8.67
N ARG A 58 12.10 0.17 -8.54
CA ARG A 58 11.66 -1.19 -8.75
C ARG A 58 11.03 -1.70 -7.46
N VAL A 59 9.78 -2.11 -7.55
CA VAL A 59 9.04 -2.70 -6.44
C VAL A 59 8.92 -4.20 -6.68
N GLU A 60 9.42 -4.98 -5.75
CA GLU A 60 9.42 -6.44 -5.79
C GLU A 60 8.45 -6.98 -4.74
N ASN A 61 7.56 -7.89 -5.14
CA ASN A 61 6.67 -8.59 -4.21
C ASN A 61 7.23 -9.97 -3.91
N THR A 62 7.64 -10.20 -2.67
CA THR A 62 8.20 -11.49 -2.23
C THR A 62 7.15 -12.54 -1.88
N SER A 63 5.86 -12.16 -1.84
CA SER A 63 4.77 -13.06 -1.45
C SER A 63 4.10 -13.78 -2.63
N PRO A 64 3.43 -14.93 -2.37
CA PRO A 64 2.67 -15.65 -3.39
C PRO A 64 1.31 -15.03 -3.72
N ILE A 65 0.98 -13.85 -3.16
CA ILE A 65 -0.33 -13.20 -3.34
C ILE A 65 -0.07 -11.81 -3.95
N PRO A 66 -0.88 -11.36 -4.93
CA PRO A 66 -0.79 -9.99 -5.44
C PRO A 66 -1.02 -8.96 -4.34
N VAL A 67 -0.26 -7.87 -4.41
CA VAL A 67 -0.32 -6.75 -3.47
C VAL A 67 -0.76 -5.50 -4.21
N HIS A 68 -1.71 -4.77 -3.63
CA HIS A 68 -2.24 -3.53 -4.14
C HIS A 68 -1.58 -2.38 -3.39
N ILE A 69 -0.91 -1.48 -4.10
CA ILE A 69 -0.33 -0.24 -3.59
C ILE A 69 -1.34 0.87 -3.85
N CYS A 70 -1.90 1.43 -2.79
CA CYS A 70 -2.86 2.54 -2.85
C CYS A 70 -2.18 3.90 -2.87
N GLY A 71 -0.89 3.96 -2.48
CA GLY A 71 -0.08 5.17 -2.55
C GLY A 71 1.22 5.02 -1.79
N GLY A 72 2.19 5.89 -2.08
CA GLY A 72 3.44 5.93 -1.33
C GLY A 72 3.97 7.35 -1.18
N MET A 73 4.57 7.61 -0.04
CA MET A 73 5.27 8.87 0.26
C MET A 73 6.72 8.56 0.58
N LEU A 74 7.62 9.41 0.12
CA LEU A 74 9.05 9.33 0.42
C LEU A 74 9.37 10.27 1.56
N TYR A 75 10.15 9.76 2.52
CA TYR A 75 10.65 10.48 3.68
C TYR A 75 12.13 10.30 3.79
N THR A 76 12.81 11.29 4.33
CA THR A 76 14.13 11.10 4.91
C THR A 76 14.03 10.73 6.38
N ASN A 77 15.10 10.13 6.91
CA ASN A 77 15.23 9.80 8.34
C ASN A 77 15.15 11.03 9.28
N PHE A 78 14.99 12.26 8.78
CA PHE A 78 14.89 13.50 9.56
C PHE A 78 13.50 13.75 10.19
N GLY A 79 12.60 12.75 10.14
CA GLY A 79 11.32 12.77 10.83
C GLY A 79 10.13 13.15 9.95
N ILE A 80 8.93 12.93 10.47
CA ILE A 80 7.68 13.27 9.79
C ILE A 80 7.69 14.79 9.54
N PRO A 81 7.53 15.28 8.29
CA PRO A 81 7.57 16.70 7.99
C PRO A 81 6.48 17.40 8.79
N VAL A 82 6.90 18.25 9.73
CA VAL A 82 5.99 18.89 10.68
C VAL A 82 5.04 19.86 9.97
N PHE A 83 5.45 20.46 8.85
CA PHE A 83 4.61 21.25 7.94
C PHE A 83 5.35 21.39 6.59
N GLY A 84 4.78 20.91 5.48
CA GLY A 84 5.44 21.09 4.16
C GLY A 84 5.02 20.18 3.00
N GLY A 85 4.10 19.24 3.21
CA GLY A 85 3.81 18.20 2.22
C GLY A 85 4.90 17.12 2.21
N PRO A 86 4.64 15.98 1.56
CA PRO A 86 5.63 14.91 1.50
C PRO A 86 6.85 15.35 0.69
N GLU A 87 8.01 14.89 1.15
CA GLU A 87 9.33 15.15 0.58
C GLU A 87 9.48 14.55 -0.84
N GLY A 88 8.73 13.49 -1.10
CA GLY A 88 8.45 12.97 -2.43
C GLY A 88 7.20 12.12 -2.45
N LEU A 89 6.71 11.84 -3.65
CA LEU A 89 5.55 10.99 -3.88
C LEU A 89 5.95 9.81 -4.75
N LEU A 90 5.59 8.60 -4.33
CA LEU A 90 5.54 7.45 -5.21
C LEU A 90 4.14 7.40 -5.78
N LEU A 91 4.02 7.88 -7.01
CA LEU A 91 2.76 7.86 -7.70
C LEU A 91 2.68 6.58 -8.55
N PRO A 92 1.59 5.81 -8.45
CA PRO A 92 1.29 4.70 -9.37
C PRO A 92 1.03 5.15 -10.82
N LEU A 93 1.49 6.34 -11.19
CA LEU A 93 1.14 7.04 -12.41
C LEU A 93 2.17 6.75 -13.49
N GLU A 94 1.70 6.09 -14.55
CA GLU A 94 2.27 6.32 -15.87
C GLU A 94 1.91 7.77 -16.25
N PHE A 95 2.88 8.68 -16.12
CA PHE A 95 2.80 9.98 -16.75
C PHE A 95 2.95 9.76 -18.25
N ARG A 96 1.83 9.79 -18.97
CA ARG A 96 1.81 9.84 -20.43
C ARG A 96 1.53 11.29 -20.78
N ASP A 97 2.50 11.94 -21.44
CA ASP A 97 2.41 13.33 -21.89
C ASP A 97 2.16 14.35 -20.75
N GLY A 98 2.73 14.12 -19.57
CA GLY A 98 2.60 15.00 -18.40
C GLY A 98 1.21 15.01 -17.74
N ILE A 99 0.30 14.16 -18.20
CA ILE A 99 -1.01 14.00 -17.59
C ILE A 99 -1.02 12.70 -16.79
N PRO A 100 -1.46 12.72 -15.51
CA PRO A 100 -1.70 11.50 -14.76
C PRO A 100 -2.78 10.69 -15.48
N SER A 101 -2.39 9.64 -16.20
CA SER A 101 -3.31 8.86 -17.04
C SER A 101 -4.20 7.92 -16.23
N ARG A 102 -3.95 7.76 -14.93
CA ARG A 102 -4.65 6.81 -14.07
C ARG A 102 -5.52 7.53 -13.05
N ASN A 103 -6.71 6.97 -12.79
CA ASN A 103 -7.54 7.41 -11.68
C ASN A 103 -6.69 7.32 -10.39
N PRO A 104 -6.50 8.43 -9.64
CA PRO A 104 -5.70 8.40 -8.40
C PRO A 104 -6.23 7.39 -7.37
N ASP A 105 -7.50 6.97 -7.50
CA ASP A 105 -8.13 5.98 -6.63
C ASP A 105 -7.84 4.51 -7.05
N GLU A 106 -7.22 4.28 -8.21
CA GLU A 106 -6.96 2.92 -8.68
C GLU A 106 -5.60 2.42 -8.16
N PRO A 107 -5.57 1.32 -7.39
CA PRO A 107 -4.32 0.80 -6.86
C PRO A 107 -3.41 0.24 -7.95
N VAL A 108 -2.10 0.33 -7.72
CA VAL A 108 -1.11 -0.41 -8.49
C VAL A 108 -1.02 -1.84 -7.99
N ILE A 109 -1.15 -2.80 -8.90
CA ILE A 109 -1.08 -4.22 -8.56
C ILE A 109 0.35 -4.71 -8.83
N VAL A 110 1.04 -5.12 -7.78
CA VAL A 110 2.32 -5.85 -7.88
C VAL A 110 2.00 -7.35 -7.87
N PRO A 111 2.28 -8.09 -8.96
CA PRO A 111 1.92 -9.50 -9.07
C PRO A 111 2.65 -10.35 -8.02
N ALA A 112 2.10 -11.53 -7.73
CA ALA A 112 2.73 -12.51 -6.84
C ALA A 112 4.13 -12.89 -7.35
N HIS A 113 5.14 -12.87 -6.48
CA HIS A 113 6.55 -13.13 -6.82
C HIS A 113 7.08 -12.31 -8.01
N GLY A 114 6.43 -11.20 -8.33
CA GLY A 114 6.78 -10.39 -9.48
C GLY A 114 7.32 -9.03 -9.07
N GLU A 115 7.69 -8.28 -10.09
CA GLU A 115 8.23 -6.94 -9.94
C GLU A 115 7.49 -5.94 -10.82
N LEU A 116 7.56 -4.68 -10.43
CA LEU A 116 6.98 -3.55 -11.15
C LEU A 116 7.90 -2.34 -11.01
N HIS A 117 8.06 -1.57 -12.09
CA HIS A 117 8.78 -0.31 -12.05
C HIS A 117 7.78 0.84 -11.87
N ILE A 118 7.95 1.60 -10.79
CA ILE A 118 7.12 2.75 -10.44
C ILE A 118 7.97 4.00 -10.61
N ARG A 119 7.36 5.06 -11.14
CA ARG A 119 7.97 6.39 -11.21
C ARG A 119 7.49 7.22 -10.02
N GLY A 120 8.38 8.03 -9.48
CA GLY A 120 8.05 8.98 -8.43
C GLY A 120 8.65 10.35 -8.69
N ALA A 121 8.36 11.27 -7.78
CA ALA A 121 8.94 12.58 -7.74
C ALA A 121 9.63 12.78 -6.39
N LEU A 122 10.88 13.25 -6.42
CA LEU A 122 11.69 13.54 -5.24
C LEU A 122 11.98 15.04 -5.21
N GLY A 123 11.74 15.71 -4.08
CA GLY A 123 12.10 17.11 -3.92
C GLY A 123 13.60 17.36 -4.15
N ALA A 124 13.96 18.46 -4.82
CA ALA A 124 15.34 18.77 -5.21
C ALA A 124 16.30 18.82 -4.02
N LYS A 125 15.81 19.21 -2.83
CA LYS A 125 16.59 19.20 -1.58
C LYS A 125 17.13 17.81 -1.23
N LEU A 126 16.42 16.76 -1.62
CA LEU A 126 16.75 15.37 -1.31
C LEU A 126 17.70 14.75 -2.33
N THR A 127 17.82 15.34 -3.52
CA THR A 127 18.81 14.88 -4.52
C THR A 127 20.25 15.12 -4.08
N GLN A 128 20.45 15.96 -3.06
CA GLN A 128 21.76 16.22 -2.47
C GLN A 128 22.14 15.23 -1.36
N ILE A 129 21.21 14.37 -0.94
CA ILE A 129 21.48 13.37 0.09
C ILE A 129 22.34 12.27 -0.53
N PRO A 130 23.49 11.91 0.09
CA PRO A 130 24.35 10.85 -0.41
C PRO A 130 23.55 9.59 -0.66
N GLN A 131 23.81 8.91 -1.79
CA GLN A 131 23.18 7.64 -2.14
C GLN A 131 23.56 6.57 -1.10
N GLY A 132 22.83 6.50 0.02
CA GLY A 132 23.19 5.67 1.15
C GLY A 132 22.17 5.74 2.28
N GLY A 133 21.06 5.00 2.15
CA GLY A 133 20.28 4.50 3.28
C GLY A 133 19.35 5.46 4.04
N GLU A 134 19.27 6.74 3.67
CA GLU A 134 18.45 7.70 4.44
C GLU A 134 17.02 7.91 3.94
N ILE A 135 16.66 7.34 2.79
CA ILE A 135 15.32 7.48 2.23
C ILE A 135 14.47 6.27 2.63
N SER A 136 13.32 6.54 3.23
CA SER A 136 12.28 5.56 3.55
C SER A 136 11.04 5.83 2.72
N VAL A 137 10.34 4.75 2.38
CA VAL A 137 9.04 4.76 1.71
C VAL A 137 7.96 4.44 2.74
N GLN A 138 7.05 5.37 3.03
CA GLN A 138 5.78 5.02 3.67
C GLN A 138 4.80 4.62 2.58
N CYS A 139 4.52 3.33 2.48
CA CYS A 139 3.58 2.78 1.54
C CYS A 139 2.24 2.50 2.23
N THR A 140 1.16 2.85 1.54
CA THR A 140 -0.20 2.42 1.87
C THR A 140 -0.58 1.29 0.92
N TRP A 141 -0.91 0.12 1.46
CA TRP A 141 -1.06 -1.11 0.68
C TRP A 141 -2.11 -2.06 1.27
N GLU A 142 -2.55 -3.03 0.46
CA GLU A 142 -3.42 -4.11 0.88
C GLU A 142 -3.20 -5.37 0.04
N THR A 143 -3.52 -6.55 0.56
CA THR A 143 -3.52 -7.77 -0.26
C THR A 143 -4.79 -7.87 -1.09
N ALA A 144 -4.76 -8.64 -2.18
CA ALA A 144 -5.95 -8.89 -3.00
C ALA A 144 -7.17 -9.38 -2.18
N THR A 145 -6.95 -10.21 -1.16
CA THR A 145 -7.99 -10.70 -0.25
C THR A 145 -8.60 -9.57 0.58
N ARG A 146 -7.76 -8.72 1.19
CA ARG A 146 -8.23 -7.57 2.00
C ARG A 146 -8.95 -6.54 1.12
N ALA A 147 -8.45 -6.28 -0.08
CA ALA A 147 -9.10 -5.45 -1.08
C ALA A 147 -10.50 -5.97 -1.44
N GLY A 148 -10.65 -7.28 -1.63
CA GLY A 148 -11.93 -7.93 -1.88
C GLY A 148 -12.91 -7.77 -0.71
N ALA A 149 -12.45 -7.99 0.52
CA ALA A 149 -13.24 -7.75 1.72
C ALA A 149 -13.65 -6.27 1.84
N GLY A 150 -12.74 -5.33 1.54
CA GLY A 150 -12.99 -3.89 1.50
C GLY A 150 -14.10 -3.51 0.53
N ARG A 151 -14.04 -4.03 -0.70
CA ARG A 151 -15.10 -3.83 -1.70
C ARG A 151 -16.45 -4.38 -1.24
N ALA A 152 -16.47 -5.57 -0.63
CA ALA A 152 -17.70 -6.17 -0.13
C ALA A 152 -18.31 -5.34 1.02
N VAL A 153 -17.50 -4.92 1.99
CA VAL A 153 -17.95 -4.05 3.10
C VAL A 153 -18.43 -2.70 2.60
N ASN A 154 -17.72 -2.08 1.65
CA ASN A 154 -18.14 -0.83 1.03
C ASN A 154 -19.47 -1.00 0.29
N TRP A 155 -19.65 -2.08 -0.48
CA TRP A 155 -20.92 -2.37 -1.16
C TRP A 155 -22.09 -2.53 -0.17
N ILE A 156 -21.88 -3.25 0.95
CA ILE A 156 -22.88 -3.35 2.03
C ILE A 156 -23.19 -1.95 2.58
N ARG A 157 -22.16 -1.15 2.84
CA ARG A 157 -22.31 0.21 3.35
C ARG A 157 -23.12 1.12 2.42
N TYR A 158 -22.93 1.01 1.10
CA TYR A 158 -23.72 1.75 0.11
C TYR A 158 -25.15 1.23 -0.02
N SER A 159 -25.40 -0.03 0.31
CA SER A 159 -26.71 -0.66 0.23
C SER A 159 -27.52 -0.55 1.53
N CYS A 160 -26.86 -0.28 2.66
CA CYS A 160 -27.48 -0.13 3.97
C CYS A 160 -28.08 1.27 4.18
N PRO A 161 -29.16 1.40 4.97
CA PRO A 161 -29.66 2.69 5.43
C PRO A 161 -28.58 3.50 6.17
N GLN A 162 -28.57 4.82 5.98
CA GLN A 162 -27.54 5.72 6.54
C GLN A 162 -27.39 5.63 8.07
N TRP A 163 -28.45 5.26 8.80
CA TRP A 163 -28.38 5.12 10.26
C TRP A 163 -27.59 3.87 10.71
N GLU A 164 -27.38 2.89 9.84
CA GLU A 164 -26.54 1.70 10.12
C GLU A 164 -25.09 1.85 9.62
N THR A 165 -24.79 2.83 8.74
CA THR A 165 -23.45 2.92 8.13
C THR A 165 -22.35 3.18 9.16
N GLY A 166 -22.68 3.80 10.30
CA GLY A 166 -21.76 4.02 11.40
C GLY A 166 -21.39 2.76 12.20
N ARG A 167 -22.12 1.64 12.03
CA ARG A 167 -21.83 0.36 12.70
C ARG A 167 -20.95 -0.56 11.88
N LEU A 168 -20.79 -0.28 10.59
CA LEU A 168 -19.96 -1.10 9.71
C LEU A 168 -18.49 -0.72 9.89
N PRO A 169 -17.58 -1.71 10.00
CA PRO A 169 -16.16 -1.43 10.13
C PRO A 169 -15.63 -0.77 8.86
N MET A 170 -14.69 0.16 9.01
CA MET A 170 -13.92 0.67 7.89
C MET A 170 -12.64 -0.15 7.76
N ILE A 171 -12.45 -0.78 6.60
CA ILE A 171 -11.21 -1.50 6.30
C ILE A 171 -10.23 -0.48 5.76
N GLU A 172 -9.34 -0.01 6.63
CA GLU A 172 -8.24 0.85 6.20
C GLU A 172 -7.14 0.02 5.53
N PRO A 173 -6.55 0.53 4.44
CA PRO A 173 -5.31 -0.01 3.91
C PRO A 173 -4.20 0.01 4.98
N LEU A 174 -3.30 -0.95 4.89
CA LEU A 174 -2.16 -1.05 5.81
C LEU A 174 -1.14 0.02 5.46
N ARG A 175 -0.51 0.61 6.48
CA ARG A 175 0.59 1.56 6.31
C ARG A 175 1.87 0.95 6.83
N THR A 176 2.91 1.00 6.04
CA THR A 176 4.23 0.47 6.43
C THR A 176 5.31 1.40 5.92
N THR A 177 6.30 1.66 6.77
CA THR A 177 7.51 2.39 6.39
C THR A 177 8.63 1.39 6.17
N VAL A 178 9.27 1.44 5.01
CA VAL A 178 10.39 0.58 4.66
C VAL A 178 11.54 1.38 4.06
N PRO A 179 12.81 0.99 4.28
CA PRO A 179 13.94 1.65 3.66
C PRO A 179 13.89 1.46 2.14
N LEU A 180 14.28 2.51 1.41
CA LEU A 180 14.49 2.45 -0.03
C LEU A 180 15.91 1.91 -0.29
N GLU A 181 16.01 0.69 -0.81
CA GLU A 181 17.30 0.04 -1.04
C GLU A 181 18.02 0.67 -2.24
N THR A 182 19.27 1.10 -2.06
CA THR A 182 20.11 1.58 -3.16
C THR A 182 21.00 0.45 -3.67
N LYS A 183 21.13 0.34 -5.00
CA LYS A 183 21.96 -0.69 -5.65
C LYS A 183 23.41 -0.54 -5.17
N GLY A 184 23.89 -1.48 -4.36
CA GLY A 184 25.26 -1.48 -3.81
C GLY A 184 25.34 -1.32 -2.29
N HIS A 185 24.24 -1.06 -1.59
CA HIS A 185 24.19 -1.11 -0.14
C HIS A 185 23.46 -2.39 0.29
N ALA A 186 24.20 -3.34 0.88
CA ALA A 186 23.57 -4.50 1.50
C ALA A 186 22.61 -4.00 2.60
N PRO A 187 21.37 -4.49 2.68
CA PRO A 187 20.42 -4.02 3.67
C PRO A 187 20.98 -4.25 5.07
N ALA A 188 20.94 -3.20 5.90
CA ALA A 188 21.13 -3.37 7.34
C ALA A 188 20.08 -4.39 7.83
N PRO A 189 20.44 -5.29 8.76
CA PRO A 189 19.51 -6.29 9.27
C PRO A 189 18.23 -5.59 9.78
N PRO A 190 17.03 -6.19 9.56
CA PRO A 190 15.78 -5.59 9.97
C PRO A 190 15.86 -5.21 11.45
N GLN A 191 15.70 -3.93 11.76
CA GLN A 191 15.55 -3.52 13.15
C GLN A 191 14.22 -4.09 13.64
N GLU A 192 14.28 -5.02 14.59
CA GLU A 192 13.09 -5.53 15.25
C GLU A 192 12.29 -4.33 15.78
N PRO A 193 10.97 -4.30 15.54
CA PRO A 193 10.14 -3.22 16.03
C PRO A 193 10.31 -3.15 17.55
N SER A 194 10.82 -2.01 18.04
CA SER A 194 10.94 -1.76 19.47
C SER A 194 9.56 -1.95 20.08
N ALA A 195 9.41 -2.98 20.91
CA ALA A 195 8.16 -3.28 21.57
C ALA A 195 7.72 -2.05 22.39
N PRO A 196 6.44 -1.65 22.32
CA PRO A 196 5.90 -0.52 23.07
C PRO A 196 5.90 -0.77 24.59
#